data_AF-A0A849RIT0-F1
#
_entry.id   AF-A0A849RIT0-F1
#
_cell.length_a   1.000
_cell.length_b   1.000
_cell.length_c   1.000
_cell.angle_alpha   90.00
_cell.angle_beta   90.00
_cell.angle_gamma   90.00
#
_symmetry.space_group_name_H-M   'P 1'
#
loop_
_entity.id
_entity.type
_entity.pdbx_description
1 polymer ?
#
loop_
_entity_poly.entity_id
_entity_poly.type
_entity_poly.pdbx_seq_one_letter_code
_entity_poly.pdbx_strand_id
1 'polypeptide(L)'
;MRSQTVFQIGLGVALVAGTISMAAAESPTGDKDMVSIPRGEFTMGSHEHSDEAAHQVVLDAYLIDKYEASNARYKEFMKATGHPAPAYWDDPRLSKANQPVVGVSWTDAEAFCKWDGKRLPTEAEWERAAKGPDGDNHYPWGHKLDPKKANYGQNVGRTMPVDSYPEGVSGFGVYNMAGNVFEWVNDWYDPKSYKDSQALNPKGPDKGYNFANQGAVRVLRGGSWLAPETSLHTSHRFWNQPENNSYGVGLGFRCAKSAQTISDEAMQAGRDAFIQALVAMGAEKNADAMASIEKALASEPGNKEYLATRDLIKKSMGMKKK
;
A
#
# COMPACT_ATOMS: atom_id res chain seq x y z
N MET A 1 80.51 44.19 8.98
CA MET A 1 80.50 43.13 10.01
C MET A 1 79.06 42.80 10.36
N ARG A 2 78.78 41.51 10.58
CA ARG A 2 77.51 40.87 10.96
C ARG A 2 76.57 40.45 9.83
N SER A 3 76.92 39.27 9.32
CA SER A 3 76.03 38.13 9.04
C SER A 3 74.76 38.11 9.90
N GLN A 4 73.65 37.69 9.29
CA GLN A 4 72.57 36.81 9.80
C GLN A 4 71.39 36.92 8.80
N THR A 5 70.55 35.94 8.49
CA THR A 5 70.49 34.49 8.60
C THR A 5 69.27 34.15 7.73
N VAL A 6 69.40 33.21 6.80
CA VAL A 6 68.26 32.73 6.01
C VAL A 6 67.39 31.87 6.91
N PHE A 7 66.15 32.28 7.16
CA PHE A 7 65.13 31.43 7.78
C PHE A 7 64.09 31.06 6.71
N GLN A 8 64.15 29.81 6.26
CA GLN A 8 63.07 29.17 5.53
C GLN A 8 61.86 29.04 6.46
N ILE A 9 60.71 29.58 6.05
CA ILE A 9 59.42 29.26 6.67
C ILE A 9 58.75 28.23 5.76
N GLY A 10 58.68 27.00 6.24
CA GLY A 10 57.95 25.91 5.59
C GLY A 10 56.45 26.18 5.57
N LEU A 11 55.84 26.01 4.41
CA LEU A 11 54.40 26.04 4.20
C LEU A 11 53.79 24.78 4.85
N GLY A 12 53.32 24.90 6.09
CA GLY A 12 52.52 23.86 6.75
C GLY A 12 51.09 23.92 6.24
N VAL A 13 50.72 23.03 5.33
CA VAL A 13 49.31 22.82 4.94
C VAL A 13 48.63 22.04 6.07
N ALA A 14 47.88 22.75 6.91
CA ALA A 14 46.99 22.12 7.89
C ALA A 14 45.71 21.65 7.17
N LEU A 15 45.67 20.36 6.82
CA LEU A 15 44.46 19.66 6.42
C LEU A 15 43.57 19.49 7.66
N VAL A 16 42.63 20.40 7.85
CA VAL A 16 41.53 20.23 8.81
C VAL A 16 40.57 19.21 8.21
N ALA A 17 40.74 17.94 8.58
CA ALA A 17 39.76 16.89 8.28
C ALA A 17 38.51 17.14 9.14
N GLY A 18 37.59 17.97 8.63
CA GLY A 18 36.27 18.13 9.21
C GLY A 18 35.47 16.84 9.00
N THR A 19 35.25 16.09 10.08
CA THR A 19 34.31 14.97 10.08
C THR A 19 32.91 15.53 9.90
N ILE A 20 32.36 15.44 8.69
CA ILE A 20 30.93 15.63 8.45
C ILE A 20 30.25 14.43 9.13
N SER A 21 29.78 14.64 10.36
CA SER A 21 28.88 13.71 11.01
C SER A 21 27.56 13.78 10.25
N MET A 22 27.36 12.87 9.30
CA MET A 22 26.04 12.61 8.76
C MET A 22 25.20 12.06 9.91
N ALA A 23 24.46 12.94 10.59
CA ALA A 23 23.33 12.49 11.38
C ALA A 23 22.39 11.79 10.41
N ALA A 24 22.39 10.46 10.43
CA ALA A 24 21.31 9.70 9.85
C ALA A 24 20.04 10.21 10.55
N ALA A 25 19.19 10.90 9.80
CA ALA A 25 17.84 11.15 10.25
C ALA A 25 17.24 9.77 10.53
N GLU A 26 16.99 9.45 11.80
CA GLU A 26 16.19 8.30 12.14
C GLU A 26 14.88 8.45 11.37
N SER A 27 14.61 7.52 10.45
CA SER A 27 13.31 7.43 9.81
C SER A 27 12.26 7.46 10.92
N PRO A 28 11.23 8.31 10.83
CA PRO A 28 10.14 8.24 11.79
C PRO A 28 9.61 6.80 11.77
N THR A 29 9.10 6.35 12.91
CA THR A 29 8.76 4.97 13.31
C THR A 29 7.70 4.26 12.43
N GLY A 30 7.56 4.63 11.15
CA GLY A 30 6.41 4.49 10.28
C GLY A 30 5.93 3.07 10.01
N ASP A 31 6.76 2.04 10.20
CA ASP A 31 6.36 0.66 9.95
C ASP A 31 5.74 -0.03 11.20
N LYS A 32 5.83 0.56 12.41
CA LYS A 32 5.35 -0.09 13.65
C LYS A 32 3.84 -0.35 13.69
N ASP A 33 3.05 0.44 12.96
CA ASP A 33 1.59 0.37 12.91
C ASP A 33 1.07 0.00 11.52
N MET A 34 1.83 -0.79 10.75
CA MET A 34 1.36 -1.34 9.48
C MET A 34 1.03 -2.83 9.60
N VAL A 35 0.04 -3.27 8.82
CA VAL A 35 -0.37 -4.65 8.64
C VAL A 35 0.22 -5.18 7.35
N SER A 36 0.91 -6.32 7.40
CA SER A 36 1.39 -7.02 6.21
C SER A 36 0.25 -7.79 5.54
N ILE A 37 -0.02 -7.48 4.29
CA ILE A 37 -0.96 -8.20 3.44
C ILE A 37 -0.15 -9.10 2.51
N PRO A 38 -0.31 -10.44 2.59
CA PRO A 38 0.46 -11.36 1.77
C PRO A 38 0.04 -11.26 0.30
N ARG A 39 0.97 -11.63 -0.59
CA ARG A 39 0.67 -11.83 -2.01
C ARG A 39 -0.48 -12.83 -2.14
N GLY A 40 -1.43 -12.54 -3.03
CA GLY A 40 -2.53 -13.46 -3.27
C GLY A 40 -3.54 -12.93 -4.28
N GLU A 41 -4.40 -13.83 -4.72
CA GLU A 41 -5.56 -13.52 -5.55
C GLU A 41 -6.80 -13.28 -4.69
N PHE A 42 -7.71 -12.44 -5.17
CA PHE A 42 -9.06 -12.29 -4.62
C PHE A 42 -10.02 -11.78 -5.69
N THR A 43 -11.31 -11.96 -5.42
CA THR A 43 -12.38 -11.35 -6.20
C THR A 43 -12.56 -9.89 -5.77
N MET A 44 -12.10 -8.96 -6.60
CA MET A 44 -12.35 -7.53 -6.43
C MET A 44 -13.72 -7.18 -7.02
N GLY A 45 -14.47 -6.31 -6.36
CA GLY A 45 -15.83 -5.92 -6.70
C GLY A 45 -16.92 -6.77 -6.05
N SER A 46 -18.12 -6.61 -6.58
CA SER A 46 -19.37 -7.25 -6.19
C SER A 46 -20.28 -7.44 -7.40
N HIS A 47 -21.53 -7.82 -7.14
CA HIS A 47 -22.61 -7.84 -8.13
C HIS A 47 -23.72 -6.84 -7.79
N GLU A 48 -23.50 -5.96 -6.83
CA GLU A 48 -24.52 -5.02 -6.34
C GLU A 48 -24.63 -3.78 -7.23
N HIS A 49 -23.49 -3.29 -7.72
CA HIS A 49 -23.41 -2.07 -8.52
C HIS A 49 -22.60 -2.29 -9.81
N SER A 50 -22.98 -1.55 -10.86
CA SER A 50 -22.43 -1.77 -12.21
C SER A 50 -20.97 -1.37 -12.37
N ASP A 51 -20.50 -0.42 -11.56
CA ASP A 51 -19.13 0.08 -11.49
C ASP A 51 -18.24 -0.73 -10.53
N GLU A 52 -18.82 -1.76 -9.90
CA GLU A 52 -18.16 -2.68 -8.99
C GLU A 52 -18.06 -4.10 -9.59
N ALA A 53 -18.15 -4.25 -10.91
CA ALA A 53 -18.21 -5.56 -11.55
C ALA A 53 -17.11 -6.52 -11.06
N ALA A 54 -17.52 -7.63 -10.43
CA ALA A 54 -16.60 -8.61 -9.88
C ALA A 54 -15.60 -9.14 -10.91
N HIS A 55 -14.30 -9.13 -10.57
CA HIS A 55 -13.21 -9.62 -11.40
C HIS A 55 -12.04 -10.12 -10.53
N GLN A 56 -11.20 -10.99 -11.09
CA GLN A 56 -10.05 -11.53 -10.36
C GLN A 56 -8.86 -10.57 -10.39
N VAL A 57 -8.27 -10.35 -9.21
CA VAL A 57 -7.08 -9.53 -9.04
C VAL A 57 -6.04 -10.30 -8.23
N VAL A 58 -4.79 -10.22 -8.66
CA VAL A 58 -3.60 -10.72 -7.97
C VAL A 58 -2.79 -9.52 -7.50
N LEU A 59 -2.54 -9.44 -6.19
CA LEU A 59 -1.68 -8.41 -5.60
C LEU A 59 -0.37 -9.04 -5.13
N ASP A 60 0.74 -8.33 -5.33
CA ASP A 60 1.96 -8.56 -4.59
C ASP A 60 1.76 -8.30 -3.09
N ALA A 61 2.70 -8.77 -2.28
CA ALA A 61 2.69 -8.44 -0.86
C ALA A 61 2.92 -6.93 -0.67
N TYR A 62 2.19 -6.34 0.27
CA TYR A 62 2.34 -4.94 0.64
C TYR A 62 2.04 -4.76 2.13
N LEU A 63 2.38 -3.59 2.65
CA LEU A 63 1.97 -3.15 3.97
C LEU A 63 0.92 -2.06 3.84
N ILE A 64 -0.07 -2.05 4.72
CA ILE A 64 -1.05 -0.96 4.83
C ILE A 64 -1.15 -0.50 6.27
N ASP A 65 -1.31 0.81 6.49
CA ASP A 65 -1.49 1.37 7.82
C ASP A 65 -2.69 0.69 8.51
N LYS A 66 -2.46 0.21 9.73
CA LYS A 66 -3.47 -0.46 10.57
C LYS A 66 -4.65 0.44 10.87
N TYR A 67 -4.39 1.75 10.95
CA TYR A 67 -5.31 2.80 11.35
C TYR A 67 -5.35 3.90 10.27
N GLU A 68 -6.43 4.68 10.24
CA GLU A 68 -6.46 5.94 9.47
C GLU A 68 -5.36 6.89 9.98
N ALA A 69 -4.88 7.81 9.13
CA ALA A 69 -3.97 8.85 9.57
C ALA A 69 -4.65 9.73 10.62
N SER A 70 -4.07 9.82 11.83
CA SER A 70 -4.67 10.56 12.93
C SER A 70 -4.30 12.05 12.91
N ASN A 71 -5.10 12.88 13.59
CA ASN A 71 -4.76 14.30 13.80
C ASN A 71 -3.38 14.47 14.47
N ALA A 72 -3.00 13.59 15.40
CA ALA A 72 -1.68 13.64 16.02
C ALA A 72 -0.56 13.51 14.98
N ARG A 73 -0.65 12.51 14.09
CA ARG A 73 0.35 12.30 13.03
C ARG A 73 0.33 13.42 12.01
N TYR A 74 -0.85 13.89 11.61
CA TYR A 74 -0.97 15.00 10.68
C TYR A 74 -0.39 16.31 11.24
N LYS A 75 -0.50 16.53 12.56
CA LYS A 75 0.14 17.66 13.24
C LYS A 75 1.67 17.60 13.19
N GLU A 76 2.25 16.39 13.28
CA GLU A 76 3.70 16.20 13.11
C GLU A 76 4.14 16.54 11.69
N PHE A 77 3.38 16.08 10.69
CA PHE A 77 3.59 16.44 9.28
C PHE A 77 3.57 17.95 9.07
N MET A 78 2.51 18.65 9.49
CA MET A 78 2.41 20.10 9.35
C MET A 78 3.57 20.84 10.02
N LYS A 79 3.98 20.39 11.22
CA LYS A 79 5.11 20.98 11.94
C LYS A 79 6.43 20.76 11.19
N ALA A 80 6.63 19.60 10.59
CA ALA A 80 7.87 19.23 9.90
C ALA A 80 8.02 19.91 8.53
N THR A 81 6.91 20.13 7.81
CA THR A 81 6.94 20.58 6.41
C THR A 81 6.42 22.00 6.20
N GLY A 82 5.72 22.57 7.20
CA GLY A 82 4.98 23.82 7.02
C GLY A 82 3.69 23.66 6.22
N HIS A 83 3.21 22.42 6.01
CA HIS A 83 1.96 22.15 5.29
C HIS A 83 0.76 22.80 5.99
N PRO A 84 -0.21 23.39 5.25
CA PRO A 84 -1.35 24.06 5.85
C PRO A 84 -2.27 23.10 6.62
N ALA A 85 -3.00 23.67 7.58
CA ALA A 85 -4.06 22.96 8.27
C ALA A 85 -5.19 22.58 7.30
N PRO A 86 -5.74 21.36 7.43
CA PRO A 86 -6.83 20.91 6.57
C PRO A 86 -8.14 21.62 6.96
N ALA A 87 -9.17 21.42 6.14
CA ALA A 87 -10.51 21.90 6.49
C ALA A 87 -10.96 21.24 7.81
N TYR A 88 -11.73 21.99 8.62
CA TYR A 88 -12.29 21.52 9.89
C TYR A 88 -11.28 21.15 10.99
N TRP A 89 -10.01 21.56 10.87
CA TRP A 89 -8.95 21.26 11.84
C TRP A 89 -9.29 21.64 13.29
N ASP A 90 -10.04 22.73 13.48
CA ASP A 90 -10.44 23.22 14.81
C ASP A 90 -11.85 22.77 15.24
N ASP A 91 -12.52 21.89 14.47
CA ASP A 91 -13.85 21.38 14.84
C ASP A 91 -13.72 20.40 16.03
N PRO A 92 -14.33 20.68 17.20
CA PRO A 92 -14.19 19.83 18.39
C PRO A 92 -14.78 18.43 18.23
N ARG A 93 -15.61 18.19 17.19
CA ARG A 93 -16.13 16.86 16.86
C ARG A 93 -15.06 16.00 16.17
N LEU A 94 -14.09 16.62 15.50
CA LEU A 94 -13.21 15.96 14.53
C LEU A 94 -11.71 16.08 14.88
N SER A 95 -11.35 16.97 15.80
CA SER A 95 -9.98 17.46 16.03
C SER A 95 -9.18 16.76 17.14
N LYS A 96 -9.72 15.73 17.80
CA LYS A 96 -8.98 15.05 18.88
C LYS A 96 -7.78 14.31 18.29
N ALA A 97 -6.68 14.26 19.05
CA ALA A 97 -5.40 13.71 18.62
C ALA A 97 -5.49 12.27 18.05
N ASN A 98 -6.34 11.42 18.64
CA ASN A 98 -6.53 10.02 18.23
C ASN A 98 -7.69 9.81 17.24
N GLN A 99 -8.38 10.86 16.80
CA GLN A 99 -9.35 10.77 15.71
C GLN A 99 -8.63 10.84 14.35
N PRO A 100 -9.23 10.28 13.28
CA PRO A 100 -8.70 10.45 11.94
C PRO A 100 -8.67 11.94 11.57
N VAL A 101 -7.62 12.35 10.86
CA VAL A 101 -7.62 13.66 10.19
C VAL A 101 -8.67 13.64 9.09
N VAL A 102 -9.40 14.75 8.96
CA VAL A 102 -10.42 14.94 7.93
C VAL A 102 -10.24 16.27 7.22
N GLY A 103 -10.99 16.48 6.14
CA GLY A 103 -10.95 17.74 5.41
C GLY A 103 -9.64 17.91 4.63
N VAL A 104 -9.05 16.80 4.22
CA VAL A 104 -7.83 16.73 3.42
C VAL A 104 -8.19 16.42 1.97
N SER A 105 -7.50 17.09 1.05
CA SER A 105 -7.54 16.77 -0.37
C SER A 105 -6.75 15.50 -0.67
N TRP A 106 -6.88 14.95 -1.89
CA TRP A 106 -6.06 13.83 -2.33
C TRP A 106 -4.57 14.21 -2.34
N THR A 107 -4.25 15.45 -2.72
CA THR A 107 -2.86 15.93 -2.76
C THR A 107 -2.27 16.10 -1.37
N ASP A 108 -3.07 16.52 -0.38
CA ASP A 108 -2.67 16.56 1.03
C ASP A 108 -2.33 15.14 1.54
N ALA A 109 -3.22 14.18 1.26
CA ALA A 109 -3.05 12.78 1.64
C ALA A 109 -1.79 12.15 1.00
N GLU A 110 -1.58 12.42 -0.29
CA GLU A 110 -0.39 11.95 -1.02
C GLU A 110 0.90 12.58 -0.46
N ALA A 111 0.89 13.89 -0.17
CA ALA A 111 2.03 14.59 0.41
C ALA A 111 2.39 14.05 1.81
N PHE A 112 1.39 13.81 2.65
CA PHE A 112 1.59 13.17 3.95
C PHE A 112 2.21 11.79 3.79
N CYS A 113 1.65 10.91 2.94
CA CYS A 113 2.18 9.55 2.82
C CYS A 113 3.61 9.56 2.27
N LYS A 114 3.95 10.47 1.34
CA LYS A 114 5.33 10.64 0.85
C LYS A 114 6.27 11.11 1.96
N TRP A 115 5.85 12.06 2.80
CA TRP A 115 6.64 12.53 3.94
C TRP A 115 6.91 11.40 4.96
N ASP A 116 5.94 10.51 5.16
CA ASP A 116 6.06 9.34 6.03
C ASP A 116 6.85 8.17 5.40
N GLY A 117 7.41 8.34 4.19
CA GLY A 117 8.15 7.30 3.48
C GLY A 117 7.27 6.19 2.89
N LYS A 118 6.01 6.52 2.60
CA LYS A 118 4.94 5.62 2.13
C LYS A 118 4.28 6.17 0.85
N ARG A 119 3.13 5.62 0.49
CA ARG A 119 2.24 6.05 -0.61
C ARG A 119 0.79 5.86 -0.20
N LEU A 120 -0.15 6.34 -1.00
CA LEU A 120 -1.55 5.89 -0.88
C LEU A 120 -1.67 4.42 -1.34
N PRO A 121 -2.58 3.62 -0.76
CA PRO A 121 -2.92 2.30 -1.29
C PRO A 121 -3.55 2.43 -2.68
N THR A 122 -3.45 1.40 -3.52
CA THR A 122 -4.35 1.29 -4.67
C THR A 122 -5.76 0.94 -4.20
N GLU A 123 -6.77 1.16 -5.03
CA GLU A 123 -8.15 0.74 -4.75
C GLU A 123 -8.22 -0.77 -4.46
N ALA A 124 -7.49 -1.56 -5.24
CA ALA A 124 -7.44 -3.01 -5.08
C ALA A 124 -6.74 -3.44 -3.78
N GLU A 125 -5.64 -2.78 -3.41
CA GLU A 125 -4.99 -3.02 -2.12
C GLU A 125 -5.94 -2.71 -0.97
N TRP A 126 -6.58 -1.54 -0.99
CA TRP A 126 -7.54 -1.16 0.03
C TRP A 126 -8.67 -2.21 0.16
N GLU A 127 -9.24 -2.65 -0.96
CA GLU A 127 -10.32 -3.62 -0.96
C GLU A 127 -9.87 -5.01 -0.45
N ARG A 128 -8.68 -5.47 -0.83
CA ARG A 128 -8.13 -6.72 -0.29
C ARG A 128 -7.95 -6.64 1.23
N ALA A 129 -7.41 -5.53 1.72
CA ALA A 129 -7.23 -5.31 3.15
C ALA A 129 -8.58 -5.30 3.90
N ALA A 130 -9.64 -4.81 3.28
CA ALA A 130 -10.99 -4.79 3.82
C ALA A 130 -11.64 -6.19 3.79
N LYS A 131 -11.56 -6.91 2.67
CA LYS A 131 -12.19 -8.23 2.47
C LYS A 131 -11.56 -9.36 3.30
N GLY A 132 -10.37 -9.15 3.86
CA GLY A 132 -9.70 -10.14 4.68
C GLY A 132 -9.07 -11.29 3.88
N PRO A 133 -8.53 -12.32 4.57
CA PRO A 133 -7.76 -13.40 3.96
C PRO A 133 -8.48 -14.16 2.86
N ASP A 134 -9.74 -14.53 3.10
CA ASP A 134 -10.58 -15.30 2.17
C ASP A 134 -11.03 -14.48 0.95
N GLY A 135 -10.97 -13.14 1.05
CA GLY A 135 -11.18 -12.25 -0.08
C GLY A 135 -12.63 -12.12 -0.55
N ASP A 136 -13.61 -12.48 0.28
CA ASP A 136 -15.04 -12.51 -0.07
C ASP A 136 -15.94 -11.75 0.92
N ASN A 137 -15.41 -11.23 2.03
CA ASN A 137 -16.19 -10.52 3.03
C ASN A 137 -16.93 -9.30 2.44
N HIS A 138 -18.22 -9.17 2.78
CA HIS A 138 -19.05 -8.04 2.33
C HIS A 138 -18.82 -6.77 3.16
N TYR A 139 -18.64 -6.95 4.47
CA TYR A 139 -18.15 -5.96 5.44
C TYR A 139 -16.82 -6.46 5.99
N PRO A 140 -15.94 -5.63 6.54
CA PRO A 140 -14.62 -6.08 7.00
C PRO A 140 -14.64 -7.31 7.94
N TRP A 141 -15.71 -7.45 8.72
CA TRP A 141 -15.94 -8.52 9.69
C TRP A 141 -16.83 -9.68 9.21
N GLY A 142 -17.21 -9.75 7.93
CA GLY A 142 -18.01 -10.84 7.36
C GLY A 142 -19.15 -10.38 6.46
N HIS A 143 -20.20 -11.19 6.30
CA HIS A 143 -21.25 -10.93 5.30
C HIS A 143 -22.52 -10.25 5.81
N LYS A 144 -22.61 -10.00 7.12
CA LYS A 144 -23.80 -9.40 7.74
C LYS A 144 -23.43 -8.09 8.43
N LEU A 145 -24.28 -7.08 8.23
CA LEU A 145 -24.14 -5.82 8.95
C LEU A 145 -24.25 -6.09 10.45
N ASP A 146 -23.33 -5.52 11.21
CA ASP A 146 -23.46 -5.33 12.64
C ASP A 146 -23.31 -3.84 12.95
N PRO A 147 -24.39 -3.13 13.31
CA PRO A 147 -24.35 -1.70 13.58
C PRO A 147 -23.40 -1.29 14.70
N LYS A 148 -22.96 -2.24 15.54
CA LYS A 148 -22.01 -1.99 16.64
C LYS A 148 -20.56 -2.02 16.21
N LYS A 149 -20.27 -2.37 14.94
CA LYS A 149 -18.91 -2.58 14.42
C LYS A 149 -18.39 -1.44 13.55
N ALA A 150 -19.18 -0.39 13.33
CA ALA A 150 -18.78 0.76 12.54
C ALA A 150 -19.45 2.07 13.00
N ASN A 151 -18.84 3.19 12.63
CA ASN A 151 -19.38 4.54 12.80
C ASN A 151 -19.94 5.05 11.47
N TYR A 152 -21.25 5.23 11.35
CA TYR A 152 -21.93 5.58 10.09
C TYR A 152 -23.31 6.20 10.35
N GLY A 153 -23.91 6.81 9.32
CA GLY A 153 -25.29 7.30 9.39
C GLY A 153 -25.58 8.26 10.54
N GLN A 154 -24.57 9.03 10.98
CA GLN A 154 -24.60 9.92 12.14
C GLN A 154 -24.91 9.25 13.48
N ASN A 155 -24.69 7.94 13.62
CA ASN A 155 -24.98 7.22 14.86
C ASN A 155 -24.26 7.80 16.10
N VAL A 156 -23.07 8.38 15.95
CA VAL A 156 -22.35 9.13 17.01
C VAL A 156 -22.35 10.65 16.80
N GLY A 157 -22.53 11.12 15.56
CA GLY A 157 -22.49 12.55 15.21
C GLY A 157 -21.09 13.18 15.14
N ARG A 158 -20.05 12.34 15.09
CA ARG A 158 -18.63 12.71 14.98
C ARG A 158 -17.77 11.54 14.50
N THR A 159 -16.52 11.80 14.13
CA THR A 159 -15.52 10.72 13.99
C THR A 159 -15.23 10.07 15.33
N MET A 160 -14.82 8.82 15.30
CA MET A 160 -14.37 8.06 16.47
C MET A 160 -12.85 7.89 16.42
N PRO A 161 -12.20 7.55 17.56
CA PRO A 161 -10.79 7.22 17.58
C PRO A 161 -10.43 6.18 16.51
N VAL A 162 -9.24 6.28 15.93
CA VAL A 162 -8.79 5.39 14.84
C VAL A 162 -8.70 3.91 15.25
N ASP A 163 -8.65 3.63 16.55
CA ASP A 163 -8.63 2.30 17.16
C ASP A 163 -9.99 1.86 17.73
N SER A 164 -11.06 2.60 17.43
CA SER A 164 -12.43 2.22 17.81
C SER A 164 -12.92 0.99 17.04
N TYR A 165 -14.01 0.38 17.54
CA TYR A 165 -14.64 -0.80 16.94
C TYR A 165 -13.69 -2.02 16.75
N PRO A 166 -13.04 -2.54 17.81
CA PRO A 166 -12.12 -3.67 17.71
C PRO A 166 -12.78 -4.96 17.17
N GLU A 167 -14.09 -5.10 17.28
CA GLU A 167 -14.84 -6.23 16.69
C GLU A 167 -15.18 -6.05 15.21
N GLY A 168 -15.00 -4.84 14.66
CA GLY A 168 -15.19 -4.46 13.26
C GLY A 168 -13.90 -4.44 12.44
N VAL A 169 -12.80 -4.89 13.03
CA VAL A 169 -11.49 -5.00 12.36
C VAL A 169 -11.57 -6.03 11.23
N SER A 170 -10.89 -5.75 10.11
CA SER A 170 -10.84 -6.69 9.00
C SER A 170 -10.15 -8.00 9.39
N GLY A 171 -10.36 -9.07 8.61
CA GLY A 171 -9.66 -10.35 8.84
C GLY A 171 -8.13 -10.27 8.81
N PHE A 172 -7.56 -9.18 8.27
CA PHE A 172 -6.12 -8.91 8.31
C PHE A 172 -5.67 -8.06 9.51
N GLY A 173 -6.58 -7.52 10.32
CA GLY A 173 -6.23 -6.69 11.47
C GLY A 173 -6.30 -5.18 11.19
N VAL A 174 -6.94 -4.75 10.10
CA VAL A 174 -7.04 -3.34 9.71
C VAL A 174 -8.34 -2.72 10.25
N TYR A 175 -8.21 -1.63 11.02
CA TYR A 175 -9.32 -0.98 11.71
C TYR A 175 -10.10 -0.04 10.80
N ASN A 176 -11.38 0.15 11.10
CA ASN A 176 -12.26 1.14 10.44
C ASN A 176 -12.26 1.10 8.91
N MET A 177 -12.08 -0.09 8.31
CA MET A 177 -12.24 -0.24 6.85
C MET A 177 -13.71 -0.04 6.40
N ALA A 178 -14.65 0.10 7.34
CA ALA A 178 -16.03 0.49 7.07
C ALA A 178 -16.45 1.61 8.04
N GLY A 179 -16.88 2.73 7.48
CA GLY A 179 -17.34 3.91 8.21
C GLY A 179 -16.20 4.78 8.72
N ASN A 180 -16.49 5.58 9.74
CA ASN A 180 -15.62 6.60 10.32
C ASN A 180 -15.24 7.69 9.31
N VAL A 181 -14.32 7.47 8.37
CA VAL A 181 -14.02 8.39 7.26
C VAL A 181 -13.89 7.65 5.94
N PHE A 182 -14.34 8.29 4.86
CA PHE A 182 -13.98 7.86 3.52
C PHE A 182 -12.48 8.02 3.35
N GLU A 183 -11.86 7.11 2.63
CA GLU A 183 -10.42 7.10 2.47
C GLU A 183 -10.02 7.33 1.01
N TRP A 184 -9.16 8.32 0.80
CA TRP A 184 -8.47 8.49 -0.47
C TRP A 184 -7.59 7.29 -0.78
N VAL A 185 -7.70 6.78 -2.01
CA VAL A 185 -6.78 5.81 -2.59
C VAL A 185 -6.08 6.42 -3.81
N ASN A 186 -5.05 5.76 -4.31
CA ASN A 186 -4.23 6.29 -5.40
C ASN A 186 -4.99 6.40 -6.73
N ASP A 187 -5.99 5.55 -6.95
CA ASP A 187 -6.59 5.32 -8.26
C ASP A 187 -7.45 6.49 -8.74
N TRP A 188 -7.39 6.74 -10.04
CA TRP A 188 -8.41 7.53 -10.72
C TRP A 188 -9.72 6.73 -10.79
N TYR A 189 -10.86 7.41 -10.63
CA TYR A 189 -12.16 6.74 -10.73
C TYR A 189 -12.63 6.74 -12.19
N ASP A 190 -13.02 5.57 -12.69
CA ASP A 190 -13.83 5.42 -13.90
C ASP A 190 -14.85 4.29 -13.70
N PRO A 191 -16.15 4.52 -13.94
CA PRO A 191 -17.20 3.53 -13.72
C PRO A 191 -17.09 2.29 -14.62
N LYS A 192 -16.29 2.34 -15.69
CA LYS A 192 -16.07 1.22 -16.62
C LYS A 192 -14.76 0.48 -16.37
N SER A 193 -13.87 1.03 -15.54
CA SER A 193 -12.50 0.53 -15.35
C SER A 193 -12.42 -0.94 -14.94
N TYR A 194 -13.36 -1.44 -14.13
CA TYR A 194 -13.32 -2.83 -13.65
C TYR A 194 -13.44 -3.87 -14.78
N LYS A 195 -14.11 -3.53 -15.88
CA LYS A 195 -14.30 -4.48 -17.02
C LYS A 195 -13.01 -4.74 -17.79
N ASP A 196 -12.14 -3.73 -17.85
CA ASP A 196 -10.88 -3.76 -18.59
C ASP A 196 -9.67 -3.74 -17.63
N SER A 197 -9.91 -4.03 -16.35
CA SER A 197 -8.90 -3.99 -15.30
C SER A 197 -7.84 -5.07 -15.52
N GLN A 198 -6.58 -4.71 -15.34
CA GLN A 198 -5.48 -5.67 -15.35
C GLN A 198 -5.57 -6.58 -14.11
N ALA A 199 -5.28 -7.87 -14.29
CA ALA A 199 -5.35 -8.83 -13.20
C ALA A 199 -4.22 -8.62 -12.16
N LEU A 200 -3.00 -8.29 -12.59
CA LEU A 200 -1.85 -8.16 -11.68
C LEU A 200 -1.64 -6.71 -11.25
N ASN A 201 -1.69 -6.45 -9.93
CA ASN A 201 -1.43 -5.14 -9.31
C ASN A 201 -2.11 -3.96 -10.03
N PRO A 202 -3.44 -3.96 -10.21
CA PRO A 202 -4.15 -2.85 -10.84
C PRO A 202 -3.90 -1.55 -10.08
N LYS A 203 -3.75 -0.46 -10.85
CA LYS A 203 -3.50 0.91 -10.36
C LYS A 203 -4.59 1.89 -10.82
N GLY A 204 -5.70 1.35 -11.31
CA GLY A 204 -6.78 2.10 -11.92
C GLY A 204 -6.44 2.57 -13.35
N PRO A 205 -7.35 3.32 -13.99
CA PRO A 205 -7.13 3.90 -15.31
C PRO A 205 -6.10 5.04 -15.27
N ASP A 206 -5.45 5.30 -16.40
CA ASP A 206 -4.48 6.41 -16.53
C ASP A 206 -5.11 7.80 -16.34
N LYS A 207 -6.43 7.92 -16.53
CA LYS A 207 -7.20 9.16 -16.41
C LYS A 207 -8.51 8.90 -15.69
N GLY A 208 -8.91 9.84 -14.83
CA GLY A 208 -10.21 9.80 -14.17
C GLY A 208 -11.34 10.23 -15.11
N TYR A 209 -12.52 9.69 -14.84
CA TYR A 209 -13.75 10.07 -15.49
C TYR A 209 -14.05 11.54 -15.22
N ASN A 210 -14.44 12.26 -16.26
CA ASN A 210 -14.73 13.69 -16.17
C ASN A 210 -16.24 13.91 -16.28
N PHE A 211 -16.90 14.04 -15.13
CA PHE A 211 -18.33 14.31 -15.08
C PHE A 211 -18.63 15.71 -15.60
N ALA A 212 -19.31 15.79 -16.75
CA ALA A 212 -19.78 17.05 -17.33
C ALA A 212 -18.70 18.15 -17.42
N ASN A 213 -17.45 17.77 -17.72
CA ASN A 213 -16.29 18.66 -17.82
C ASN A 213 -15.92 19.41 -16.52
N GLN A 214 -16.27 18.87 -15.36
CA GLN A 214 -15.95 19.47 -14.05
C GLN A 214 -14.57 19.07 -13.51
N GLY A 215 -13.89 18.14 -14.16
CA GLY A 215 -12.57 17.65 -13.75
C GLY A 215 -12.56 16.14 -13.52
N ALA A 216 -11.38 15.54 -13.62
CA ALA A 216 -11.18 14.12 -13.32
C ALA A 216 -11.29 13.87 -11.82
N VAL A 217 -11.82 12.70 -11.44
CA VAL A 217 -12.09 12.36 -10.03
C VAL A 217 -11.28 11.15 -9.57
N ARG A 218 -10.86 11.15 -8.31
CA ARG A 218 -10.15 10.04 -7.64
C ARG A 218 -11.14 9.20 -6.84
N VAL A 219 -10.76 7.95 -6.61
CA VAL A 219 -11.56 6.98 -5.84
C VAL A 219 -11.52 7.30 -4.33
N LEU A 220 -12.65 7.10 -3.68
CA LEU A 220 -12.85 7.07 -2.23
C LEU A 220 -13.44 5.72 -1.81
N ARG A 221 -13.00 5.19 -0.66
CA ARG A 221 -13.41 3.87 -0.14
C ARG A 221 -13.92 3.94 1.29
N GLY A 222 -14.70 2.93 1.71
CA GLY A 222 -15.02 2.67 3.12
C GLY A 222 -16.27 3.34 3.71
N GLY A 223 -16.79 4.40 3.11
CA GLY A 223 -17.89 5.17 3.73
C GLY A 223 -17.37 6.06 4.86
N SER A 224 -18.26 6.81 5.51
CA SER A 224 -17.88 7.69 6.63
C SER A 224 -18.94 7.69 7.71
N TRP A 225 -18.67 8.38 8.83
CA TRP A 225 -19.62 8.59 9.91
C TRP A 225 -20.92 9.29 9.47
N LEU A 226 -20.92 9.97 8.32
CA LEU A 226 -22.12 10.56 7.71
C LEU A 226 -22.78 9.68 6.64
N ALA A 227 -22.01 8.75 6.07
CA ALA A 227 -22.47 7.97 4.93
C ALA A 227 -23.55 6.97 5.35
N PRO A 228 -24.48 6.63 4.42
CA PRO A 228 -25.44 5.57 4.67
C PRO A 228 -24.74 4.20 4.77
N GLU A 229 -25.47 3.23 5.30
CA GLU A 229 -25.04 1.82 5.39
C GLU A 229 -24.52 1.26 4.06
N THR A 230 -25.15 1.64 2.95
CA THR A 230 -24.79 1.16 1.61
C THR A 230 -23.37 1.53 1.19
N SER A 231 -22.73 2.50 1.87
CA SER A 231 -21.34 2.87 1.61
C SER A 231 -20.32 2.10 2.46
N LEU A 232 -20.76 1.22 3.36
CA LEU A 232 -19.90 0.44 4.25
C LEU A 232 -19.38 -0.86 3.63
N HIS A 233 -19.85 -1.20 2.43
CA HIS A 233 -19.47 -2.45 1.79
C HIS A 233 -18.01 -2.40 1.37
N THR A 234 -17.32 -3.53 1.48
CA THR A 234 -15.89 -3.64 1.15
C THR A 234 -15.61 -3.30 -0.31
N SER A 235 -16.57 -3.51 -1.22
CA SER A 235 -16.49 -3.20 -2.65
C SER A 235 -16.95 -1.78 -3.03
N HIS A 236 -17.64 -1.07 -2.12
CA HIS A 236 -18.32 0.18 -2.46
C HIS A 236 -17.36 1.25 -2.96
N ARG A 237 -17.70 1.83 -4.11
CA ARG A 237 -16.91 2.87 -4.77
C ARG A 237 -17.56 4.23 -4.60
N PHE A 238 -16.78 5.20 -4.17
CA PHE A 238 -17.16 6.60 -4.28
C PHE A 238 -16.04 7.39 -4.94
N TRP A 239 -16.28 8.66 -5.21
CA TRP A 239 -15.32 9.49 -5.91
C TRP A 239 -15.49 10.95 -5.55
N ASN A 240 -14.40 11.71 -5.69
CA ASN A 240 -14.44 13.16 -5.59
C ASN A 240 -13.26 13.78 -6.36
N GLN A 241 -13.33 15.08 -6.63
CA GLN A 241 -12.24 15.81 -7.26
C GLN A 241 -11.02 15.85 -6.32
N PRO A 242 -9.80 15.68 -6.84
CA PRO A 242 -8.61 15.54 -6.01
C PRO A 242 -8.31 16.77 -5.16
N GLU A 243 -8.66 17.97 -5.61
CA GLU A 243 -8.46 19.23 -4.87
C GLU A 243 -9.59 19.50 -3.86
N ASN A 244 -10.68 18.73 -3.89
CA ASN A 244 -11.81 18.97 -3.03
C ASN A 244 -11.56 18.39 -1.63
N ASN A 245 -11.46 19.29 -0.66
CA ASN A 245 -11.26 18.99 0.75
C ASN A 245 -12.47 19.40 1.63
N SER A 246 -13.55 19.91 1.02
CA SER A 246 -14.70 20.52 1.71
C SER A 246 -16.00 19.76 1.54
N TYR A 247 -16.11 18.85 0.57
CA TYR A 247 -17.36 18.11 0.34
C TYR A 247 -17.45 16.89 1.26
N GLY A 248 -18.00 17.12 2.46
CA GLY A 248 -18.29 16.10 3.46
C GLY A 248 -17.24 16.04 4.57
N VAL A 249 -17.67 16.25 5.82
CA VAL A 249 -16.85 16.26 7.05
C VAL A 249 -16.31 14.87 7.45
N GLY A 250 -15.97 14.03 6.47
CA GLY A 250 -15.52 12.66 6.67
C GLY A 250 -14.63 12.15 5.54
N LEU A 251 -13.82 13.00 4.90
CA LEU A 251 -12.77 12.58 3.96
C LEU A 251 -11.41 12.57 4.67
N GLY A 252 -10.83 11.38 4.80
CA GLY A 252 -9.50 11.12 5.35
C GLY A 252 -8.72 10.17 4.44
N PHE A 253 -7.78 9.43 5.02
CA PHE A 253 -6.95 8.47 4.28
C PHE A 253 -6.15 7.58 5.23
N ARG A 254 -5.52 6.56 4.65
CA ARG A 254 -4.42 5.80 5.26
C ARG A 254 -3.32 5.58 4.24
N CYS A 255 -2.12 5.26 4.69
CA CYS A 255 -0.99 5.00 3.81
C CYS A 255 -0.76 3.50 3.60
N ALA A 256 -0.02 3.18 2.54
CA ALA A 256 0.48 1.86 2.23
C ALA A 256 1.94 1.94 1.77
N LYS A 257 2.62 0.80 1.74
CA LYS A 257 4.02 0.67 1.36
C LYS A 257 4.17 -0.66 0.63
N SER A 258 4.85 -0.67 -0.50
CA SER A 258 5.19 -1.93 -1.15
C SER A 258 6.08 -2.75 -0.20
N ALA A 259 5.82 -4.05 -0.06
CA ALA A 259 6.72 -4.89 0.71
C ALA A 259 8.07 -4.88 0.01
N GLN A 260 9.16 -4.56 0.73
CA GLN A 260 10.50 -4.79 0.18
C GLN A 260 10.69 -6.31 0.09
N THR A 261 10.41 -6.87 -1.07
CA THR A 261 10.93 -8.18 -1.43
C THR A 261 12.45 -8.05 -1.49
N ILE A 262 13.15 -8.85 -0.71
CA ILE A 262 14.61 -8.91 -0.75
C ILE A 262 15.03 -9.18 -2.22
N SER A 263 15.68 -8.19 -2.83
CA SER A 263 16.30 -8.15 -4.17
C SER A 263 15.45 -8.69 -5.35
N ASP A 264 14.74 -7.78 -6.03
CA ASP A 264 13.94 -8.09 -7.21
C ASP A 264 14.74 -8.68 -8.38
N GLU A 265 16.03 -8.36 -8.57
CA GLU A 265 16.81 -8.97 -9.67
C GLU A 265 17.15 -10.44 -9.44
N ALA A 266 17.52 -10.83 -8.22
CA ALA A 266 17.93 -12.20 -7.92
C ALA A 266 16.73 -13.15 -7.93
N MET A 267 15.59 -12.70 -7.42
CA MET A 267 14.33 -13.46 -7.47
C MET A 267 13.76 -13.52 -8.88
N GLN A 268 13.83 -12.44 -9.66
CA GLN A 268 13.42 -12.47 -11.07
C GLN A 268 14.31 -13.42 -11.88
N ALA A 269 15.63 -13.36 -11.70
CA ALA A 269 16.56 -14.29 -12.33
C ALA A 269 16.30 -15.76 -11.90
N GLY A 270 15.88 -15.97 -10.64
CA GLY A 270 15.47 -17.28 -10.13
C GLY A 270 14.21 -17.80 -10.83
N ARG A 271 13.17 -16.95 -10.94
CA ARG A 271 11.92 -17.26 -11.65
C ARG A 271 12.16 -17.53 -13.14
N ASP A 272 12.96 -16.73 -13.81
CA ASP A 272 13.30 -16.93 -15.22
C ASP A 272 14.06 -18.23 -15.44
N ALA A 273 15.01 -18.55 -14.54
CA ALA A 273 15.73 -19.82 -14.56
C ALA A 273 14.81 -21.01 -14.31
N PHE A 274 13.81 -20.87 -13.44
CA PHE A 274 12.80 -21.90 -13.23
C PHE A 274 11.95 -22.15 -14.49
N ILE A 275 11.48 -21.09 -15.15
CA ILE A 275 10.75 -21.20 -16.42
C ILE A 275 11.61 -21.89 -17.49
N GLN A 276 12.89 -21.53 -17.58
CA GLN A 276 13.85 -22.19 -18.50
C GLN A 276 14.01 -23.68 -18.20
N ALA A 277 14.01 -24.06 -16.91
CA ALA A 277 14.06 -25.47 -16.51
C ALA A 277 12.83 -26.23 -17.02
N LEU A 278 11.63 -25.68 -16.84
CA LEU A 278 10.38 -26.30 -17.32
C LEU A 278 10.33 -26.42 -18.84
N VAL A 279 10.78 -25.39 -19.57
CA VAL A 279 10.85 -25.42 -21.04
C VAL A 279 11.83 -26.49 -21.52
N ALA A 280 13.03 -26.56 -20.92
CA ALA A 280 14.02 -27.56 -21.27
C ALA A 280 13.54 -28.99 -20.94
N MET A 281 12.78 -29.18 -19.86
CA MET A 281 12.11 -30.45 -19.55
C MET A 281 11.11 -30.84 -20.64
N GLY A 282 10.24 -29.91 -21.06
CA GLY A 282 9.27 -30.15 -22.13
C GLY A 282 9.92 -30.48 -23.48
N ALA A 283 11.13 -29.96 -23.73
CA ALA A 283 11.93 -30.27 -24.91
C ALA A 283 12.85 -31.50 -24.73
N GLU A 284 12.70 -32.26 -23.65
CA GLU A 284 13.55 -33.41 -23.26
C GLU A 284 15.07 -33.13 -23.12
N LYS A 285 15.44 -31.86 -22.94
CA LYS A 285 16.83 -31.40 -22.73
C LYS A 285 17.19 -31.43 -21.25
N ASN A 286 17.27 -32.63 -20.69
CA ASN A 286 17.40 -32.83 -19.24
C ASN A 286 18.66 -32.18 -18.60
N ALA A 287 19.76 -32.05 -19.34
CA ALA A 287 20.97 -31.39 -18.84
C ALA A 287 20.77 -29.86 -18.70
N ASP A 288 20.15 -29.23 -19.69
CA ASP A 288 19.82 -27.80 -19.69
C ASP A 288 18.76 -27.48 -18.62
N ALA A 289 17.80 -28.39 -18.46
CA ALA A 289 16.81 -28.32 -17.38
C ALA A 289 17.48 -28.36 -16.00
N MET A 290 18.46 -29.25 -15.81
CA MET A 290 19.20 -29.37 -14.55
C MET A 290 20.03 -28.12 -14.26
N ALA A 291 20.71 -27.56 -15.27
CA ALA A 291 21.48 -26.33 -15.08
C ALA A 291 20.58 -25.14 -14.70
N SER A 292 19.40 -25.05 -15.32
CA SER A 292 18.44 -23.98 -15.09
C SER A 292 17.77 -24.09 -13.70
N ILE A 293 17.44 -25.30 -13.25
CA ILE A 293 16.81 -25.49 -11.93
C ILE A 293 17.81 -25.24 -10.78
N GLU A 294 19.08 -25.58 -10.94
CA GLU A 294 20.11 -25.29 -9.93
C GLU A 294 20.38 -23.76 -9.85
N LYS A 295 20.27 -23.05 -10.98
CA LYS A 295 20.32 -21.57 -10.98
C LYS A 295 19.12 -20.96 -10.25
N ALA A 296 17.92 -21.53 -10.42
CA ALA A 296 16.73 -21.09 -9.68
C ALA A 296 16.88 -21.34 -8.16
N LEU A 297 17.43 -22.51 -7.77
CA LEU A 297 17.72 -22.86 -6.38
C LEU A 297 18.86 -22.03 -5.76
N ALA A 298 19.79 -21.52 -6.56
CA ALA A 298 20.81 -20.59 -6.06
C ALA A 298 20.19 -19.25 -5.61
N SER A 299 19.12 -18.80 -6.28
CA SER A 299 18.33 -17.63 -5.87
C SER A 299 17.40 -17.93 -4.71
N GLU A 300 16.75 -19.11 -4.70
CA GLU A 300 15.80 -19.50 -3.66
C GLU A 300 16.04 -20.96 -3.18
N PRO A 301 17.01 -21.21 -2.27
CA PRO A 301 17.42 -22.57 -1.89
C PRO A 301 16.33 -23.39 -1.21
N GLY A 302 15.37 -22.73 -0.55
CA GLY A 302 14.28 -23.36 0.19
C GLY A 302 12.98 -23.51 -0.61
N ASN A 303 12.95 -23.12 -1.89
CA ASN A 303 11.74 -23.14 -2.69
C ASN A 303 11.29 -24.58 -2.97
N LYS A 304 10.14 -24.97 -2.41
CA LYS A 304 9.60 -26.34 -2.47
C LYS A 304 9.33 -26.80 -3.90
N GLU A 305 8.90 -25.88 -4.77
CA GLU A 305 8.58 -26.17 -6.16
C GLU A 305 9.85 -26.43 -6.98
N TYR A 306 10.90 -25.63 -6.74
CA TYR A 306 12.18 -25.81 -7.41
C TYR A 306 12.85 -27.14 -7.02
N LEU A 307 12.79 -27.47 -5.73
CA LEU A 307 13.29 -28.73 -5.20
C LEU A 307 12.55 -29.94 -5.81
N ALA A 308 11.22 -29.89 -5.86
CA ALA A 308 10.40 -30.94 -6.47
C ALA A 308 10.72 -31.10 -7.97
N THR A 309 10.90 -29.99 -8.69
CA THR A 309 11.22 -30.00 -10.13
C THR A 309 12.61 -30.58 -10.39
N ARG A 310 13.60 -30.24 -9.56
CA ARG A 310 14.93 -30.87 -9.62
C ARG A 310 14.86 -32.39 -9.46
N ASP A 311 14.05 -32.87 -8.53
CA ASP A 311 13.89 -34.31 -8.30
C ASP A 311 13.21 -35.01 -9.48
N LEU A 312 12.25 -34.36 -10.14
CA LEU A 312 11.65 -34.84 -11.39
C LEU A 312 12.68 -34.94 -12.53
N ILE A 313 13.54 -33.91 -12.70
CA ILE A 313 14.61 -33.92 -13.70
C ILE A 313 15.60 -35.06 -13.43
N LYS A 314 16.03 -35.26 -12.18
CA LYS A 314 16.92 -36.37 -11.77
C LYS A 314 16.32 -37.73 -12.13
N LYS A 315 15.02 -37.92 -11.87
CA LYS A 315 14.30 -39.15 -12.21
C LYS A 315 14.26 -39.38 -13.73
N SER A 316 13.99 -38.33 -14.51
CA SER A 316 14.00 -38.38 -15.99
C SER A 316 15.39 -38.74 -16.56
N MET A 317 16.47 -38.21 -15.98
CA MET A 317 17.85 -38.53 -16.37
C MET A 317 18.24 -39.98 -16.03
N GLY A 318 17.74 -40.51 -14.92
CA GLY A 318 17.98 -41.91 -14.51
C GLY A 318 17.25 -42.96 -15.35
N MET A 319 16.18 -42.57 -16.08
CA MET A 319 15.38 -43.49 -16.90
C MET A 319 15.92 -43.71 -18.32
N LYS A 320 16.91 -42.93 -18.80
CA LYS A 320 17.50 -43.08 -20.17
C LYS A 320 18.61 -44.15 -20.29
N LYS A 321 18.80 -45.02 -19.28
CA LYS A 321 19.69 -46.21 -19.38
C LYS A 321 18.86 -47.49 -19.47
N LYS A 322 18.23 -47.75 -20.61
CA LYS A 322 17.78 -49.07 -21.06
C LYS A 322 17.54 -49.05 -22.56
#